data_AF-H1Z3T4-F1
#
_entry.id   AF-H1Z3T4-F1
#
_cell.length_a   1.000
_cell.length_b   1.000
_cell.length_c   1.000
_cell.angle_alpha   90.00
_cell.angle_beta   90.00
_cell.angle_gamma   90.00
#
_symmetry.space_group_name_H-M   'P 1'
#
loop_
_entity.id
_entity.type
_entity.pdbx_description
1 polymer ?
#
loop_
_entity_poly.entity_id
_entity_poly.type
_entity_poly.pdbx_seq_one_letter_code
_entity_poly.pdbx_strand_id
1 'polypeptide(L)'
;MNKSDKKGEFAESMKKFIQRVYPEYGPELVDPHLCCINRFEEMLLRLDEIYDNRERYNLHWALHEAGETFKSLMDEAGTDISQSLQKHYTQEERERLKELTSKMDWVAREKEFAISRRTEYFNTISNLLTRVDIIISVALIVIISEISHLGNTIFGSVILVLIFTGIVAFLKVTFDRFFIIPWIARLGWKKYLNEVEATRQILVDVEAVNVVVIAAIKDEKTPEVTYKLIERGTREISLISDHIFFPD
;
A
#
# COMPACT_ATOMS: atom_id res chain seq x y z
N MET A 1 7.13 -13.74 -11.77
CA MET A 1 8.50 -13.21 -11.61
C MET A 1 9.07 -13.93 -10.41
N ASN A 2 10.27 -14.51 -10.50
CA ASN A 2 10.73 -15.45 -9.47
C ASN A 2 11.37 -14.70 -8.30
N LYS A 3 11.32 -15.23 -7.07
CA LYS A 3 11.90 -14.63 -5.85
C LYS A 3 13.40 -14.27 -5.99
N SER A 4 14.09 -14.96 -6.91
CA SER A 4 15.49 -14.71 -7.29
C SER A 4 15.71 -13.42 -8.09
N ASP A 5 14.69 -12.93 -8.80
CA ASP A 5 14.85 -11.83 -9.76
C ASP A 5 14.78 -10.45 -9.08
N LYS A 6 14.11 -10.36 -7.92
CA LYS A 6 13.92 -9.12 -7.16
C LYS A 6 14.97 -8.89 -6.06
N LYS A 7 15.90 -9.83 -5.85
CA LYS A 7 16.92 -9.72 -4.80
C LYS A 7 18.03 -8.76 -5.26
N GLY A 8 18.36 -7.77 -4.44
CA GLY A 8 19.25 -6.65 -4.78
C GLY A 8 18.55 -5.51 -5.51
N GLU A 9 17.26 -5.63 -5.86
CA GLU A 9 16.51 -4.59 -6.56
C GLU A 9 16.33 -3.35 -5.68
N PHE A 10 16.18 -3.54 -4.37
CA PHE A 10 16.05 -2.44 -3.42
C PHE A 10 17.33 -1.59 -3.39
N ALA A 11 18.49 -2.23 -3.20
CA ALA A 11 19.77 -1.56 -3.14
C ALA A 11 20.12 -0.87 -4.48
N GLU A 12 19.87 -1.53 -5.61
CA GLU A 12 20.11 -0.93 -6.93
C GLU A 12 19.18 0.26 -7.20
N SER A 13 17.93 0.21 -6.75
CA SER A 13 17.00 1.34 -6.86
C SER A 13 17.43 2.52 -6.00
N MET A 14 17.94 2.27 -4.79
CA MET A 14 18.55 3.32 -3.95
C MET A 14 19.75 3.96 -4.64
N LYS A 15 20.66 3.16 -5.20
CA LYS A 15 21.83 3.68 -5.93
C LYS A 15 21.42 4.59 -7.09
N LYS A 16 20.42 4.18 -7.87
CA LYS A 16 19.86 5.00 -8.97
C LYS A 16 19.25 6.30 -8.45
N PHE A 17 18.52 6.25 -7.33
CA PHE A 17 17.95 7.45 -6.72
C PHE A 17 19.06 8.43 -6.28
N ILE A 18 20.08 7.94 -5.56
CA ILE A 18 21.20 8.75 -5.10
C ILE A 18 21.93 9.39 -6.28
N GLN A 19 22.28 8.61 -7.31
CA GLN A 19 22.94 9.14 -8.50
C GLN A 19 22.15 10.26 -9.20
N ARG A 20 20.82 10.14 -9.22
CA ARG A 20 19.93 11.12 -9.86
C ARG A 20 19.74 12.39 -9.02
N VAL A 21 19.49 12.25 -7.72
CA VAL A 21 19.06 13.34 -6.83
C VAL A 21 20.24 14.01 -6.12
N TYR A 22 21.29 13.23 -5.87
CA TYR A 22 22.48 13.60 -5.11
C TYR A 22 23.75 13.21 -5.88
N PRO A 23 23.98 13.74 -7.09
CA PRO A 23 25.14 13.38 -7.91
C PRO A 23 26.49 13.70 -7.24
N GLU A 24 26.50 14.57 -6.23
CA GLU A 24 27.65 14.86 -5.38
C GLU A 24 28.01 13.72 -4.40
N TYR A 25 27.17 12.69 -4.30
CA TYR A 25 27.33 11.52 -3.45
C TYR A 25 27.44 10.25 -4.31
N GLY A 26 28.42 9.39 -4.00
CA GLY A 26 28.64 8.13 -4.72
C GLY A 26 27.61 7.04 -4.37
N PRO A 27 27.23 6.16 -5.31
CA PRO A 27 26.31 5.05 -5.04
C PRO A 27 26.86 4.04 -4.01
N GLU A 28 28.18 3.97 -3.84
CA GLU A 28 28.89 3.20 -2.82
C GLU A 28 28.48 3.55 -1.36
N LEU A 29 27.80 4.67 -1.14
CA LEU A 29 27.25 5.01 0.19
C LEU A 29 26.20 4.02 0.68
N VAL A 30 25.62 3.24 -0.23
CA VAL A 30 24.66 2.18 0.09
C VAL A 30 25.34 0.98 0.77
N ASP A 31 26.62 0.73 0.48
CA ASP A 31 27.32 -0.51 0.88
C ASP A 31 27.41 -0.72 2.40
N PRO A 32 27.73 0.31 3.22
CA PRO A 32 27.74 0.18 4.68
C PRO A 32 26.36 -0.10 5.28
N HIS A 33 25.29 0.16 4.54
CA HIS A 33 23.90 0.02 4.98
C HIS A 33 23.22 -1.25 4.44
N LEU A 34 23.96 -2.10 3.72
CA LEU A 34 23.42 -3.33 3.12
C LEU A 34 22.76 -4.27 4.12
N CYS A 35 23.21 -4.32 5.38
CA CYS A 35 22.58 -5.15 6.40
C CYS A 35 21.12 -4.71 6.67
N CYS A 36 20.89 -3.41 6.84
CA CYS A 36 19.54 -2.86 7.05
C CYS A 36 18.69 -3.00 5.79
N ILE A 37 19.29 -2.72 4.63
CA ILE A 37 18.62 -2.83 3.32
C ILE A 37 18.17 -4.27 3.04
N ASN A 38 19.02 -5.26 3.32
CA ASN A 38 18.67 -6.67 3.14
C ASN A 38 17.48 -7.06 4.02
N ARG A 39 17.40 -6.54 5.26
CA ARG A 39 16.26 -6.76 6.14
C ARG A 39 14.97 -6.18 5.54
N PHE A 40 15.02 -4.97 4.97
CA PHE A 40 13.87 -4.35 4.33
C PHE A 40 13.43 -5.15 3.10
N GLU A 41 14.39 -5.59 2.29
CA GLU A 41 14.16 -6.41 1.12
C GLU A 41 13.52 -7.77 1.49
N GLU A 42 13.98 -8.42 2.57
CA GLU A 42 13.38 -9.67 3.06
C GLU A 42 11.91 -9.50 3.46
N MET A 43 11.58 -8.41 4.16
CA MET A 43 10.21 -8.12 4.56
C MET A 43 9.32 -7.83 3.34
N LEU A 44 9.82 -7.10 2.35
CA LEU A 44 9.09 -6.82 1.11
C LEU A 44 8.92 -8.07 0.24
N LEU A 45 9.92 -8.94 0.17
CA LEU A 45 9.82 -10.23 -0.52
C LEU A 45 8.75 -11.13 0.11
N ARG A 46 8.56 -11.05 1.44
CA ARG A 46 7.47 -11.77 2.11
C ARG A 46 6.09 -11.29 1.64
N LEU A 47 5.93 -10.00 1.32
CA LEU A 47 4.69 -9.48 0.76
C LEU A 47 4.48 -9.96 -0.70
N ASP A 48 5.54 -10.02 -1.49
CA ASP A 48 5.48 -10.63 -2.83
C ASP A 48 5.04 -12.11 -2.74
N GLU A 49 5.57 -12.86 -1.77
CA GLU A 49 5.18 -14.27 -1.56
C GLU A 49 3.72 -14.45 -1.19
N ILE A 50 3.13 -13.51 -0.44
CA ILE A 50 1.69 -13.53 -0.13
C ILE A 50 0.89 -13.38 -1.43
N TYR A 51 1.31 -12.51 -2.35
CA TYR A 51 0.66 -12.36 -3.65
C TYR A 51 0.83 -13.58 -4.56
N ASP A 52 2.01 -14.17 -4.60
CA ASP A 52 2.29 -15.38 -5.38
C ASP A 52 1.45 -16.57 -4.88
N ASN A 53 1.20 -16.61 -3.57
CA ASN A 53 0.37 -17.62 -2.91
C ASN A 53 -1.05 -17.11 -2.59
N ARG A 54 -1.55 -16.10 -3.31
CA ARG A 54 -2.84 -15.41 -3.04
C ARG A 54 -4.06 -16.32 -2.94
N GLU A 55 -4.02 -17.51 -3.52
CA GLU A 55 -5.11 -18.50 -3.41
C GLU A 55 -5.23 -19.09 -2.00
N ARG A 56 -4.15 -19.04 -1.21
CA ARG A 56 -4.09 -19.56 0.17
C ARG A 56 -4.40 -18.51 1.22
N TYR A 57 -4.32 -17.24 0.86
CA TYR A 57 -4.43 -16.13 1.78
C TYR A 57 -5.75 -15.38 1.61
N ASN A 58 -6.26 -14.86 2.71
CA ASN A 58 -7.39 -13.93 2.67
C ASN A 58 -6.87 -12.53 2.29
N LEU A 59 -7.48 -11.90 1.29
CA LEU A 59 -7.06 -10.58 0.81
C LEU A 59 -7.11 -9.50 1.90
N HIS A 60 -8.12 -9.53 2.77
CA HIS A 60 -8.24 -8.56 3.87
C HIS A 60 -7.07 -8.71 4.85
N TRP A 61 -6.74 -9.95 5.22
CA TRP A 61 -5.56 -10.22 6.05
C TRP A 61 -4.27 -9.77 5.35
N ALA A 62 -4.10 -10.09 4.07
CA ALA A 62 -2.90 -9.73 3.31
C ALA A 62 -2.68 -8.21 3.25
N LEU A 63 -3.74 -7.44 3.02
CA LEU A 63 -3.69 -5.98 3.02
C LEU A 63 -3.33 -5.41 4.40
N HIS A 64 -3.89 -6.00 5.47
CA HIS A 64 -3.56 -5.60 6.83
C HIS A 64 -2.08 -5.89 7.15
N GLU A 65 -1.59 -7.09 6.83
CA GLU A 65 -0.18 -7.48 7.02
C GLU A 65 0.78 -6.56 6.26
N ALA A 66 0.42 -6.17 5.02
CA ALA A 66 1.22 -5.22 4.23
C ALA A 66 1.26 -3.83 4.89
N GLY A 67 0.15 -3.35 5.43
CA GLY A 67 0.09 -2.08 6.16
C GLY A 67 0.94 -2.08 7.43
N GLU A 68 0.84 -3.11 8.26
CA GLU A 68 1.65 -3.25 9.48
C GLU A 68 3.14 -3.38 9.16
N THR A 69 3.49 -4.18 8.14
CA THR A 69 4.87 -4.33 7.67
C THR A 69 5.44 -2.99 7.23
N PHE A 70 4.70 -2.22 6.44
CA PHE A 70 5.14 -0.92 5.98
C PHE A 70 5.37 0.05 7.14
N LYS A 71 4.42 0.13 8.07
CA LYS A 71 4.53 0.99 9.25
C LYS A 71 5.79 0.67 10.04
N SER A 72 6.04 -0.61 10.30
CA SER A 72 7.24 -1.04 11.02
C SER A 72 8.54 -0.64 10.30
N LEU A 73 8.58 -0.74 8.97
CA LEU A 73 9.76 -0.38 8.18
C LEU A 73 10.00 1.13 8.18
N MET A 74 8.93 1.94 8.10
CA MET A 74 9.01 3.40 8.15
C MET A 74 9.45 3.92 9.51
N ASP A 75 8.94 3.32 10.60
CA ASP A 75 9.36 3.69 11.95
C ASP A 75 10.86 3.39 12.20
N GLU A 76 11.36 2.30 11.62
CA GLU A 76 12.78 1.94 11.68
C GLU A 76 13.65 2.96 10.91
N ALA A 77 13.25 3.29 9.67
CA ALA A 77 13.89 4.31 8.83
C ALA A 77 14.03 5.67 9.55
N GLY A 78 12.94 6.17 10.15
CA GLY A 78 12.92 7.47 10.83
C GLY A 78 13.76 7.51 12.12
N THR A 79 13.89 6.37 12.80
CA THR A 79 14.65 6.26 14.05
C THR A 79 16.15 6.48 13.83
N ASP A 80 16.71 5.98 12.72
CA ASP A 80 18.15 6.06 12.44
C ASP A 80 18.63 7.50 12.17
N ILE A 81 17.83 8.33 11.48
CA ILE A 81 18.13 9.75 11.31
C ILE A 81 18.08 10.47 12.66
N SER A 82 17.02 10.23 13.44
CA SER A 82 16.81 10.89 14.73
C SER A 82 17.98 10.62 15.68
N GLN A 83 18.48 9.39 15.74
CA GLN A 83 19.66 9.03 16.52
C GLN A 83 20.93 9.70 16.01
N SER A 84 21.13 9.75 14.70
CA SER A 84 22.30 10.40 14.08
C SER A 84 22.33 11.91 14.37
N LEU A 85 21.18 12.58 14.30
CA LEU A 85 21.03 14.00 14.67
C LEU A 85 21.32 14.25 16.16
N GLN A 86 20.87 13.36 17.04
CA GLN A 86 21.14 13.45 18.48
C GLN A 86 22.61 13.29 18.85
N LYS A 87 23.41 12.63 18.02
CA LYS A 87 24.83 12.38 18.31
C LYS A 87 25.72 13.55 17.86
N HIS A 88 25.38 14.22 16.77
CA HIS A 88 26.31 15.12 16.06
C HIS A 88 25.97 16.61 16.13
N TYR A 89 24.73 17.01 16.46
CA TYR A 89 24.35 18.42 16.50
C TYR A 89 24.03 18.94 17.91
N THR A 90 24.03 20.25 18.10
CA THR A 90 23.61 20.92 19.35
C THR A 90 22.09 20.92 19.51
N GLN A 91 21.57 21.24 20.70
CA GLN A 91 20.13 21.18 20.97
C GLN A 91 19.30 22.13 20.08
N GLU A 92 19.82 23.32 19.75
CA GLU A 92 19.14 24.32 18.93
C GLU A 92 19.10 23.91 17.44
N GLU A 93 20.19 23.32 16.94
CA GLU A 93 20.26 22.72 15.60
C GLU A 93 19.36 21.48 15.49
N ARG A 94 19.29 20.68 16.57
CA ARG A 94 18.39 19.52 16.65
C ARG A 94 16.93 19.92 16.55
N GLU A 95 16.48 20.98 17.22
CA GLU A 95 15.07 21.39 17.15
C GLU A 95 14.67 21.79 15.72
N ARG A 96 15.52 22.55 15.02
CA ARG A 96 15.29 22.91 13.60
C ARG A 96 15.32 21.71 12.66
N LEU A 97 16.26 20.78 12.85
CA LEU A 97 16.34 19.58 12.02
C LEU A 97 15.22 18.59 12.34
N LYS A 98 14.79 18.51 13.60
CA LYS A 98 13.67 17.67 14.05
C LYS A 98 12.34 18.13 13.45
N GLU A 99 12.15 19.43 13.26
CA GLU A 99 10.98 19.98 12.56
C GLU A 99 10.97 19.64 11.05
N LEU A 100 12.13 19.33 10.46
CA LEU A 100 12.24 18.96 9.06
C LEU A 100 12.17 17.45 8.84
N THR A 101 12.81 16.66 9.71
CA THR A 101 12.58 15.22 9.76
C THR A 101 11.14 14.92 10.16
N SER A 102 10.48 15.78 10.96
CA SER A 102 9.04 15.64 11.24
C SER A 102 8.18 15.93 10.00
N LYS A 103 8.66 16.72 9.03
CA LYS A 103 8.01 16.90 7.72
C LYS A 103 8.25 15.71 6.78
N MET A 104 9.43 15.09 6.80
CA MET A 104 9.64 13.78 6.12
C MET A 104 8.77 12.69 6.75
N ASP A 105 8.74 12.62 8.08
CA ASP A 105 7.81 11.79 8.85
C ASP A 105 6.36 12.14 8.54
N TRP A 106 6.02 13.40 8.29
CA TRP A 106 4.66 13.81 7.94
C TRP A 106 4.28 13.40 6.52
N VAL A 107 5.18 13.52 5.54
CA VAL A 107 4.97 12.97 4.18
C VAL A 107 4.88 11.43 4.25
N ALA A 108 5.71 10.79 5.07
CA ALA A 108 5.64 9.36 5.34
C ALA A 108 4.32 8.94 6.04
N ARG A 109 3.89 9.68 7.07
CA ARG A 109 2.66 9.45 7.85
C ARG A 109 1.40 9.84 7.10
N GLU A 110 1.43 10.84 6.23
CA GLU A 110 0.31 11.18 5.35
C GLU A 110 0.10 10.07 4.32
N LYS A 111 1.18 9.39 3.90
CA LYS A 111 1.12 8.15 3.12
C LYS A 111 0.74 6.92 3.94
N GLU A 112 1.18 6.80 5.21
CA GLU A 112 0.65 5.80 6.16
C GLU A 112 -0.87 5.97 6.33
N PHE A 113 -1.35 7.22 6.39
CA PHE A 113 -2.77 7.55 6.46
C PHE A 113 -3.50 7.26 5.13
N ALA A 114 -2.84 7.40 3.98
CA ALA A 114 -3.38 7.02 2.68
C ALA A 114 -3.48 5.48 2.52
N ILE A 115 -2.48 4.74 2.99
CA ILE A 115 -2.47 3.27 3.02
C ILE A 115 -3.54 2.78 4.02
N SER A 116 -3.62 3.36 5.22
CA SER A 116 -4.61 3.05 6.24
C SER A 116 -6.06 3.37 5.79
N ARG A 117 -6.31 4.54 5.17
CA ARG A 117 -7.61 4.85 4.53
C ARG A 117 -7.95 3.89 3.39
N ARG A 118 -6.96 3.34 2.69
CA ARG A 118 -7.19 2.34 1.62
C ARG A 118 -7.52 0.97 2.19
N THR A 119 -7.00 0.61 3.36
CA THR A 119 -7.46 -0.54 4.15
C THR A 119 -8.93 -0.37 4.59
N GLU A 120 -9.32 0.85 5.00
CA GLU A 120 -10.74 1.19 5.23
C GLU A 120 -11.59 1.15 3.96
N TYR A 121 -11.04 1.51 2.79
CA TYR A 121 -11.73 1.38 1.51
C TYR A 121 -12.04 -0.08 1.17
N PHE A 122 -11.16 -1.02 1.52
CA PHE A 122 -11.43 -2.45 1.37
C PHE A 122 -12.44 -2.99 2.39
N ASN A 123 -12.43 -2.50 3.64
CA ASN A 123 -13.53 -2.73 4.58
C ASN A 123 -14.85 -2.17 4.03
N THR A 124 -14.80 -1.04 3.35
CA THR A 124 -15.95 -0.41 2.70
C THR A 124 -16.43 -1.23 1.52
N ILE A 125 -15.54 -1.76 0.66
CA ILE A 125 -15.89 -2.68 -0.44
C ILE A 125 -16.47 -3.99 0.10
N SER A 126 -15.87 -4.56 1.16
CA SER A 126 -16.38 -5.77 1.79
C SER A 126 -17.79 -5.53 2.37
N ASN A 127 -18.00 -4.38 3.02
CA ASN A 127 -19.32 -3.97 3.51
C ASN A 127 -20.28 -3.61 2.36
N LEU A 128 -19.79 -3.05 1.26
CA LEU A 128 -20.56 -2.74 0.07
C LEU A 128 -21.05 -4.02 -0.58
N LEU A 129 -20.23 -5.08 -0.61
CA LEU A 129 -20.63 -6.39 -1.12
C LEU A 129 -21.74 -7.00 -0.28
N THR A 130 -21.61 -6.93 1.05
CA THR A 130 -22.69 -7.36 1.95
C THR A 130 -23.96 -6.52 1.76
N ARG A 131 -23.82 -5.20 1.54
CA ARG A 131 -24.96 -4.30 1.26
C ARG A 131 -25.60 -4.58 -0.10
N VAL A 132 -24.81 -4.84 -1.13
CA VAL A 132 -25.29 -5.22 -2.47
C VAL A 132 -26.03 -6.54 -2.39
N ASP A 133 -25.53 -7.50 -1.61
CA ASP A 133 -26.21 -8.78 -1.37
C ASP A 133 -27.56 -8.59 -0.64
N ILE A 134 -27.62 -7.69 0.34
CA ILE A 134 -28.88 -7.28 1.00
C ILE A 134 -29.83 -6.61 -0.01
N ILE A 135 -29.35 -5.66 -0.82
CA ILE A 135 -30.17 -4.94 -1.81
C ILE A 135 -30.72 -5.91 -2.86
N ILE A 136 -29.90 -6.84 -3.36
CA ILE A 136 -30.34 -7.86 -4.32
C ILE A 136 -31.36 -8.80 -3.67
N SER A 137 -31.16 -9.18 -2.41
CA SER A 137 -32.11 -10.02 -1.68
C SER A 137 -33.45 -9.31 -1.44
N VAL A 138 -33.43 -8.02 -1.10
CA VAL A 138 -34.64 -7.19 -0.97
C VAL A 138 -35.32 -6.99 -2.33
N ALA A 139 -34.55 -6.69 -3.38
CA ALA A 139 -35.08 -6.53 -4.74
C ALA A 139 -35.72 -7.82 -5.25
N LEU A 140 -35.13 -8.98 -4.94
CA LEU A 140 -35.73 -10.28 -5.22
C LEU A 140 -37.06 -10.47 -4.51
N ILE A 141 -37.13 -10.15 -3.22
CA ILE A 141 -38.38 -10.23 -2.44
C ILE A 141 -39.45 -9.29 -3.04
N VAL A 142 -39.08 -8.06 -3.42
CA VAL A 142 -40.00 -7.09 -4.03
C VAL A 142 -40.49 -7.56 -5.40
N ILE A 143 -39.59 -8.08 -6.25
CA ILE A 143 -39.94 -8.65 -7.55
C ILE A 143 -40.87 -9.87 -7.38
N ILE A 144 -40.58 -10.75 -6.42
CA ILE A 144 -41.46 -11.89 -6.09
C ILE A 144 -42.83 -11.40 -5.61
N SER A 145 -42.87 -10.35 -4.78
CA SER A 145 -44.12 -9.75 -4.28
C SER A 145 -44.96 -9.14 -5.40
N GLU A 146 -44.34 -8.37 -6.31
CA GLU A 146 -45.02 -7.78 -7.47
C GLU A 146 -45.47 -8.84 -8.47
N ILE A 147 -44.62 -9.83 -8.76
CA ILE A 147 -44.99 -10.97 -9.61
C ILE A 147 -46.07 -11.83 -8.94
N SER A 148 -46.17 -11.89 -7.61
CA SER A 148 -47.27 -12.57 -6.92
C SER A 148 -48.59 -11.79 -7.08
N HIS A 149 -48.56 -10.46 -6.98
CA HIS A 149 -49.72 -9.61 -7.21
C HIS A 149 -50.20 -9.60 -8.68
N LEU A 150 -49.28 -9.59 -9.64
CA LEU A 150 -49.56 -9.77 -11.08
C LEU A 150 -49.81 -11.24 -11.48
N GLY A 151 -49.28 -12.18 -10.71
CA GLY A 151 -49.35 -13.62 -10.94
C GLY A 151 -50.72 -14.20 -10.62
N ASN A 152 -51.50 -13.53 -9.78
CA ASN A 152 -52.91 -13.86 -9.58
C ASN A 152 -53.72 -13.76 -10.90
N THR A 153 -53.20 -13.07 -11.92
CA THR A 153 -53.77 -12.95 -13.27
C THR A 153 -53.04 -13.73 -14.37
N ILE A 154 -51.78 -14.18 -14.18
CA ILE A 154 -50.96 -14.84 -15.24
C ILE A 154 -50.50 -16.26 -14.85
N PHE A 155 -50.23 -16.52 -13.57
CA PHE A 155 -49.70 -17.79 -13.07
C PHE A 155 -50.60 -18.33 -11.96
N GLY A 156 -51.74 -18.92 -12.32
CA GLY A 156 -52.72 -19.48 -11.38
C GLY A 156 -52.22 -20.68 -10.54
N SER A 157 -50.93 -21.01 -10.59
CA SER A 157 -50.31 -22.13 -9.88
C SER A 157 -49.19 -21.63 -8.99
N VAL A 158 -49.40 -21.72 -7.67
CA VAL A 158 -48.39 -21.47 -6.62
C VAL A 158 -47.06 -22.19 -6.92
N ILE A 159 -47.14 -23.37 -7.56
CA ILE A 159 -45.98 -24.17 -7.95
C ILE A 159 -45.10 -23.44 -8.97
N LEU A 160 -45.69 -22.69 -9.90
CA LEU A 160 -44.95 -21.99 -10.95
C LEU A 160 -44.20 -20.77 -10.38
N VAL A 161 -44.79 -20.09 -9.40
CA VAL A 161 -44.12 -19.03 -8.61
C VAL A 161 -42.95 -19.60 -7.81
N LEU A 162 -43.13 -20.77 -7.19
CA LEU A 162 -42.06 -21.45 -6.45
C LEU A 162 -40.90 -21.87 -7.37
N ILE A 163 -41.20 -22.44 -8.54
CA ILE A 163 -40.18 -22.84 -9.53
C ILE A 163 -39.44 -21.60 -10.05
N PHE A 164 -40.16 -20.54 -10.42
CA PHE A 164 -39.55 -19.30 -10.90
C PHE A 164 -38.63 -18.67 -9.83
N THR A 165 -39.12 -18.56 -8.60
CA THR A 165 -38.33 -18.07 -7.45
C THR A 165 -37.09 -18.92 -7.23
N GLY A 166 -37.21 -20.25 -7.29
CA GLY A 166 -36.09 -21.18 -7.16
C GLY A 166 -35.04 -20.99 -8.25
N ILE A 167 -35.45 -20.81 -9.51
CA ILE A 167 -34.55 -20.56 -10.64
C ILE A 167 -33.81 -19.23 -10.45
N VAL A 168 -34.50 -18.17 -10.06
CA VAL A 168 -33.88 -16.85 -9.90
C VAL A 168 -32.92 -16.84 -8.70
N ALA A 169 -33.29 -17.44 -7.58
CA ALA A 169 -32.39 -17.59 -6.43
C ALA A 169 -31.14 -18.41 -6.80
N PHE A 170 -31.30 -19.50 -7.56
CA PHE A 170 -30.19 -20.30 -8.05
C PHE A 170 -29.28 -19.53 -9.00
N LEU A 171 -29.86 -18.78 -9.94
CA LEU A 171 -29.12 -17.91 -10.87
C LEU A 171 -28.35 -16.83 -10.13
N LYS A 172 -28.95 -16.19 -9.11
CA LYS A 172 -28.27 -15.21 -8.25
C LYS A 172 -27.05 -15.84 -7.58
N VAL A 173 -27.24 -16.93 -6.84
CA VAL A 173 -26.14 -17.61 -6.13
C VAL A 173 -25.03 -18.06 -7.10
N THR A 174 -25.42 -18.55 -8.28
CA THR A 174 -24.47 -18.92 -9.34
C THR A 174 -23.71 -17.68 -9.84
N PHE A 175 -24.41 -16.59 -10.12
CA PHE A 175 -23.80 -15.35 -10.60
C PHE A 175 -22.82 -14.77 -9.57
N ASP A 176 -23.21 -14.72 -8.30
CA ASP A 176 -22.37 -14.23 -7.21
C ASP A 176 -21.11 -15.09 -7.05
N ARG A 177 -21.27 -16.42 -7.01
CA ARG A 177 -20.17 -17.36 -6.74
C ARG A 177 -19.19 -17.49 -7.89
N PHE A 178 -19.68 -17.49 -9.13
CA PHE A 178 -18.85 -17.76 -10.31
C PHE A 178 -18.37 -16.51 -11.04
N PHE A 179 -19.08 -15.38 -10.93
CA PHE A 179 -18.73 -14.16 -11.67
C PHE A 179 -18.31 -13.03 -10.74
N ILE A 180 -19.12 -12.66 -9.75
CA ILE A 180 -18.85 -11.48 -8.92
C ILE A 180 -17.64 -11.70 -8.00
N ILE A 181 -17.68 -12.74 -7.15
CA ILE A 181 -16.62 -13.00 -6.16
C ILE A 181 -15.25 -13.16 -6.82
N PRO A 182 -15.08 -13.98 -7.88
CA PRO A 182 -13.78 -14.13 -8.53
C PRO A 182 -13.27 -12.84 -9.20
N TRP A 183 -14.18 -12.06 -9.79
CA TRP A 183 -13.83 -10.78 -10.41
C TRP A 183 -13.30 -9.78 -9.39
N ILE A 184 -14.00 -9.64 -8.26
CA ILE A 184 -13.59 -8.74 -7.17
C ILE A 184 -12.29 -9.20 -6.55
N ALA A 185 -12.14 -10.50 -6.29
CA ALA A 185 -10.89 -11.05 -5.77
C ALA A 185 -9.71 -10.71 -6.68
N ARG A 186 -9.87 -10.87 -8.00
CA ARG A 186 -8.83 -10.52 -8.98
C ARG A 186 -8.47 -9.03 -8.94
N LEU A 187 -9.47 -8.15 -8.88
CA LEU A 187 -9.23 -6.70 -8.75
C LEU A 187 -8.53 -6.35 -7.44
N GLY A 188 -8.97 -6.96 -6.34
CA GLY A 188 -8.41 -6.74 -5.02
C GLY A 188 -6.93 -7.13 -4.94
N TRP A 189 -6.57 -8.30 -5.48
CA TRP A 189 -5.18 -8.74 -5.56
C TRP A 189 -4.34 -7.89 -6.51
N LYS A 190 -4.89 -7.45 -7.65
CA LYS A 190 -4.20 -6.50 -8.53
C LYS A 190 -3.86 -5.20 -7.79
N LYS A 191 -4.82 -4.68 -7.01
CA LYS A 191 -4.60 -3.49 -6.20
C LYS A 191 -3.56 -3.74 -5.11
N TYR A 192 -3.62 -4.86 -4.40
CA TYR A 192 -2.60 -5.26 -3.42
C TYR A 192 -1.19 -5.16 -4.01
N LEU A 193 -0.95 -5.77 -5.18
CA LEU A 193 0.36 -5.75 -5.82
C LEU A 193 0.84 -4.32 -6.13
N ASN A 194 -0.04 -3.51 -6.70
CA ASN A 194 0.28 -2.11 -7.04
C ASN A 194 0.64 -1.30 -5.79
N GLU A 195 -0.07 -1.51 -4.67
CA GLU A 195 0.20 -0.79 -3.42
C GLU A 195 1.53 -1.24 -2.80
N VAL A 196 1.81 -2.54 -2.77
CA VAL A 196 3.11 -3.07 -2.28
C VAL A 196 4.27 -2.50 -3.10
N GLU A 197 4.11 -2.42 -4.42
CA GLU A 197 5.15 -1.87 -5.32
C GLU A 197 5.34 -0.37 -5.13
N ALA A 198 4.26 0.41 -5.05
CA ALA A 198 4.33 1.83 -4.76
C ALA A 198 5.00 2.11 -3.40
N THR A 199 4.66 1.30 -2.41
CA THR A 199 5.18 1.38 -1.05
C THR A 199 6.68 1.04 -1.00
N ARG A 200 7.11 0.01 -1.74
CA ARG A 200 8.52 -0.33 -1.92
C ARG A 200 9.30 0.86 -2.47
N GLN A 201 8.82 1.51 -3.52
CA GLN A 201 9.50 2.65 -4.12
C GLN A 201 9.63 3.82 -3.14
N ILE A 202 8.60 4.10 -2.35
CA ILE A 202 8.65 5.14 -1.32
C ILE A 202 9.72 4.82 -0.28
N LEU A 203 9.79 3.58 0.20
CA LEU A 203 10.78 3.17 1.19
C LEU A 203 12.20 3.26 0.62
N VAL A 204 12.40 2.87 -0.64
CA VAL A 204 13.68 3.05 -1.36
C VAL A 204 14.10 4.52 -1.36
N ASP A 205 13.19 5.42 -1.74
CA ASP A 205 13.52 6.83 -1.87
C ASP A 205 13.83 7.45 -0.50
N VAL A 206 13.04 7.12 0.53
CA VAL A 206 13.27 7.57 1.91
C VAL A 206 14.63 7.08 2.43
N GLU A 207 14.93 5.79 2.27
CA GLU A 207 16.20 5.23 2.71
C GLU A 207 17.40 5.81 1.95
N ALA A 208 17.24 6.09 0.67
CA ALA A 208 18.28 6.76 -0.10
C ALA A 208 18.59 8.16 0.45
N VAL A 209 17.56 8.93 0.85
CA VAL A 209 17.74 10.21 1.55
C VAL A 209 18.41 9.99 2.90
N ASN A 210 17.99 8.99 3.67
CA ASN A 210 18.55 8.68 4.99
C ASN A 210 20.05 8.42 4.92
N VAL A 211 20.49 7.57 4.00
CA VAL A 211 21.90 7.23 3.80
C VAL A 211 22.73 8.47 3.45
N VAL A 212 22.23 9.33 2.54
CA VAL A 212 22.92 10.57 2.15
C VAL A 212 23.01 11.56 3.32
N VAL A 213 21.93 11.72 4.08
CA VAL A 213 21.89 12.59 5.25
C VAL A 213 22.86 12.10 6.33
N ILE A 214 22.85 10.79 6.63
CA ILE A 214 23.78 10.19 7.59
C ILE A 214 25.24 10.39 7.14
N ALA A 215 25.53 10.25 5.86
CA ALA A 215 26.86 10.52 5.32
C ALA A 215 27.27 11.99 5.50
N ALA A 216 26.39 12.93 5.18
CA ALA A 216 26.63 14.37 5.39
C ALA A 216 26.91 14.70 6.87
N ILE A 217 26.18 14.07 7.79
CA ILE A 217 26.36 14.25 9.23
C ILE A 217 27.71 13.69 9.68
N LYS A 218 28.09 12.50 9.20
CA LYS A 218 29.38 11.87 9.52
C LYS A 218 30.58 12.67 8.98
N ASP A 219 30.40 13.33 7.85
CA ASP A 219 31.38 14.24 7.25
C ASP A 219 31.40 15.63 7.91
N GLU A 220 30.69 15.81 9.03
CA GLU A 220 30.59 17.06 9.79
C GLU A 220 30.16 18.26 8.92
N LYS A 221 29.30 18.02 7.92
CA LYS A 221 28.72 19.09 7.11
C LYS A 221 27.87 20.02 7.98
N THR A 222 27.86 21.30 7.60
CA THR A 222 27.10 22.31 8.34
C THR A 222 25.60 21.97 8.32
N PRO A 223 24.84 22.36 9.36
CA PRO A 223 23.40 22.11 9.43
C PRO A 223 22.64 22.58 8.20
N GLU A 224 23.06 23.69 7.56
CA GLU A 224 22.43 24.22 6.35
C GLU A 224 22.59 23.31 5.13
N VAL A 225 23.71 22.59 5.04
CA VAL A 225 23.93 21.60 3.97
C VAL A 225 23.03 20.40 4.21
N THR A 226 23.02 19.86 5.43
CA THR A 226 22.15 18.74 5.82
C THR A 226 20.66 19.08 5.61
N TYR A 227 20.26 20.31 5.93
CA TYR A 227 18.92 20.83 5.67
C TYR A 227 18.55 20.77 4.18
N LYS A 228 19.42 21.29 3.31
CA LYS A 228 19.17 21.31 1.86
C LYS A 228 19.09 19.91 1.26
N LEU A 229 19.84 18.95 1.80
CA LEU A 229 19.78 17.55 1.36
C LEU A 229 18.42 16.93 1.69
N ILE A 230 17.93 17.13 2.92
CA ILE A 230 16.60 16.67 3.35
C ILE A 230 15.50 17.32 2.50
N GLU A 231 15.56 18.64 2.29
CA GLU A 231 14.57 19.38 1.50
C GLU A 231 14.52 18.87 0.05
N ARG A 232 15.69 18.68 -0.58
CA ARG A 232 15.79 18.14 -1.94
C ARG A 232 15.17 16.75 -2.03
N GLY A 233 15.50 15.85 -1.11
CA GLY A 233 14.99 14.48 -1.10
C GLY A 233 13.49 14.42 -0.92
N THR A 234 12.97 15.19 0.04
CA THR A 234 11.53 15.27 0.33
C THR A 234 10.74 15.77 -0.89
N ARG A 235 11.28 16.76 -1.62
CA ARG A 235 10.66 17.28 -2.84
C ARG A 235 10.53 16.21 -3.93
N GLU A 236 11.58 15.44 -4.16
CA GLU A 236 11.56 14.35 -5.14
C GLU A 236 10.58 13.25 -4.75
N ILE A 237 10.53 12.87 -3.46
CA ILE A 237 9.56 11.90 -2.94
C ILE A 237 8.11 12.37 -3.16
N SER A 238 7.85 13.68 -2.98
CA SER A 238 6.52 14.25 -3.24
C SER A 238 6.12 14.21 -4.72
N LEU A 239 7.06 14.49 -5.64
CA LEU A 239 6.79 14.50 -7.08
C LEU A 239 6.47 13.10 -7.63
N ILE A 240 7.13 12.07 -7.11
CA ILE A 240 6.87 10.67 -7.46
C ILE A 240 5.52 10.20 -6.90
N SER A 241 5.10 10.76 -5.76
CA SER A 241 3.79 10.48 -5.18
C SER A 241 2.64 10.91 -6.09
N ASP A 242 2.74 12.07 -6.72
CA ASP A 242 1.63 12.60 -7.51
C ASP A 242 1.38 11.78 -8.79
N HIS A 243 2.43 11.22 -9.39
CA HIS A 243 2.34 10.37 -10.58
C HIS A 243 1.84 8.95 -10.32
N ILE A 244 2.04 8.39 -9.12
CA ILE A 244 1.56 7.04 -8.77
C ILE A 244 0.08 7.05 -8.39
N PHE A 245 -0.46 8.20 -7.98
CA PHE A 245 -1.81 8.33 -7.41
C PHE A 245 -2.87 8.83 -8.41
N PHE A 246 -2.44 9.47 -9.50
CA PHE A 246 -3.30 9.86 -10.63
C PHE A 246 -2.72 9.31 -11.93
N PRO A 247 -2.90 8.02 -12.23
CA PRO A 247 -2.70 7.56 -13.59
C PRO A 247 -3.85 8.14 -14.44
N ASP A 248 -3.50 8.89 -15.48
CA ASP A 248 -4.46 9.31 -16.52
C ASP A 248 -5.26 8.11 -17.07
#